data_AF-A0A2V9XVN9-F1
#
_entry.id   AF-A0A2V9XVN9-F1
#
_cell.length_a   1.000
_cell.length_b   1.000
_cell.length_c   1.000
_cell.angle_alpha   90.00
_cell.angle_beta   90.00
_cell.angle_gamma   90.00
#
_symmetry.space_group_name_H-M   'P 1'
#
loop_
_entity.id
_entity.type
_entity.pdbx_description
1 polymer ?
#
loop_
_entity_poly.entity_id
_entity_poly.type
_entity_poly.pdbx_seq_one_letter_code
_entity_poly.pdbx_strand_id
1 'polypeptide(L)'
;MKALLILLLLAPGSFGQSPFDGTWVLDPPIPQKPIVHSLVQGVFHSSDWADVEVAADGLDHKVMEGDYWDTLNVRVVDARTVQIVAKKAGKTMFTELASVSPNGSTLTQQIKDTTEAQTVTIETLSHRIEKAPPDAHLISGSWHAYQVNRSNNGSLITYKCTSQEFSGETPLGEKFDAKFDGKFYPVEDDPGHTLVAAKLINPSTVELTHKRKDKIVSVARLSVATDGKTLHVIFENKDAGTTTTFDFHRQR
;
A
#
# COMPACT_ATOMS: atom_id res chain seq x y z
N MET A 1 4.57 71.46 6.53
CA MET A 1 4.25 70.09 7.01
C MET A 1 3.84 69.27 5.79
N LYS A 2 4.71 68.40 5.28
CA LYS A 2 4.42 67.51 4.14
C LYS A 2 3.87 66.20 4.70
N ALA A 3 2.60 65.91 4.45
CA ALA A 3 1.99 64.64 4.79
C ALA A 3 2.50 63.57 3.81
N LEU A 4 3.19 62.55 4.34
CA LEU A 4 3.66 61.40 3.59
C LEU A 4 2.55 60.35 3.59
N LEU A 5 1.94 60.11 2.42
CA LEU A 5 0.93 59.09 2.21
C LEU A 5 1.66 57.76 1.94
N ILE A 6 1.68 56.87 2.93
CA ILE A 6 2.23 55.51 2.78
C ILE A 6 1.16 54.67 2.10
N LEU A 7 1.33 54.44 0.80
CA LEU A 7 0.54 53.49 0.03
C LEU A 7 1.02 52.08 0.40
N LEU A 8 0.25 51.35 1.23
CA LEU A 8 0.45 49.91 1.43
C LEU A 8 0.13 49.19 0.12
N LEU A 9 1.17 48.81 -0.62
CA LEU A 9 1.09 47.82 -1.69
C LEU A 9 0.78 46.45 -1.07
N LEU A 10 -0.50 46.11 -0.97
CA LEU A 10 -0.93 44.72 -0.87
C LEU A 10 -0.54 44.02 -2.18
N ALA A 11 0.61 43.35 -2.18
CA ALA A 11 0.95 42.44 -3.26
C ALA A 11 -0.16 41.36 -3.31
N PRO A 12 -0.80 41.13 -4.47
CA PRO A 12 -1.64 39.94 -4.61
C PRO A 12 -0.71 38.74 -4.38
N GLY A 13 -1.02 37.93 -3.36
CA GLY A 13 -0.32 36.70 -3.14
C GLY A 13 -0.38 35.90 -4.44
N SER A 14 0.77 35.70 -5.08
CA SER A 14 0.92 34.61 -6.01
C SER A 14 0.52 33.38 -5.23
N PHE A 15 -0.61 32.75 -5.55
CA PHE A 15 -0.88 31.41 -5.07
C PHE A 15 0.22 30.54 -5.68
N GLY A 16 1.32 30.42 -4.94
CA GLY A 16 2.37 29.49 -5.29
C GLY A 16 1.73 28.13 -5.48
N GLN A 17 2.19 27.43 -6.51
CA GLN A 17 1.89 26.02 -6.72
C GLN A 17 2.00 25.29 -5.37
N SER A 18 0.98 24.50 -5.01
CA SER A 18 0.96 23.85 -3.71
C SER A 18 2.19 22.96 -3.57
N PRO A 19 2.79 22.83 -2.37
CA PRO A 19 3.95 21.95 -2.18
C PRO A 19 3.62 20.48 -2.53
N PHE A 20 2.35 20.09 -2.57
CA PHE A 20 1.93 18.75 -3.00
C PHE A 20 1.96 18.56 -4.52
N ASP A 21 1.81 19.63 -5.30
CA ASP A 21 1.56 19.50 -6.74
C ASP A 21 2.73 18.82 -7.45
N GLY A 22 2.44 17.75 -8.19
CA GLY A 22 3.41 17.01 -8.99
C GLY A 22 3.41 15.52 -8.70
N THR A 23 4.34 14.82 -9.36
CA THR A 23 4.46 13.36 -9.26
C THR A 23 5.44 12.95 -8.17
N TRP A 24 5.01 11.98 -7.38
CA TRP A 24 5.73 11.43 -6.25
C TRP A 24 5.97 9.95 -6.47
N VAL A 25 7.16 9.48 -6.12
CA VAL A 25 7.61 8.10 -6.23
C VAL A 25 7.67 7.51 -4.82
N LEU A 26 6.91 6.45 -4.56
CA LEU A 26 6.90 5.75 -3.28
C LEU A 26 8.26 5.12 -3.02
N ASP A 27 8.80 5.37 -1.82
CA ASP A 27 9.85 4.55 -1.22
C ASP A 27 9.18 3.44 -0.42
N PRO A 28 9.17 2.17 -0.90
CA PRO A 28 8.38 1.12 -0.27
C PRO A 28 8.83 0.88 1.17
N PRO A 29 7.93 0.95 2.17
CA PRO A 29 8.30 0.68 3.55
C PRO A 29 8.73 -0.78 3.70
N ILE A 30 9.75 -1.01 4.52
CA ILE A 30 10.12 -2.36 4.96
C ILE A 30 9.23 -2.73 6.16
N PRO A 31 8.41 -3.79 6.07
CA PRO A 31 7.59 -4.26 7.18
C PRO A 31 8.41 -4.56 8.43
N GLN A 32 8.04 -3.97 9.56
CA GLN A 32 8.75 -4.17 10.83
C GLN A 32 8.29 -5.42 11.59
N LYS A 33 7.04 -5.86 11.38
CA LYS A 33 6.52 -7.07 12.00
C LYS A 33 6.97 -8.28 11.17
N PRO A 34 7.64 -9.28 11.77
CA PRO A 34 7.89 -10.54 11.09
C PRO A 34 6.59 -11.23 10.68
N ILE A 35 6.63 -11.95 9.57
CA ILE A 35 5.56 -12.85 9.15
C ILE A 35 5.91 -14.29 9.54
N VAL A 36 4.89 -15.09 9.80
CA VAL A 36 5.01 -16.53 10.03
C VAL A 36 4.30 -17.25 8.90
N HIS A 37 5.03 -18.13 8.21
CA HIS A 37 4.45 -19.13 7.33
C HIS A 37 4.51 -20.49 8.01
N SER A 38 3.46 -21.27 7.86
CA SER A 38 3.45 -22.68 8.22
C SER A 38 2.84 -23.46 7.07
N LEU A 39 3.48 -24.55 6.67
CA LEU A 39 2.94 -25.50 5.72
C LEU A 39 3.28 -26.90 6.21
N VAL A 40 2.30 -27.49 6.89
CA VAL A 40 2.41 -28.78 7.58
C VAL A 40 1.24 -29.63 7.14
N GLN A 41 1.50 -30.89 6.77
CA GLN A 41 0.46 -31.84 6.33
C GLN A 41 -0.46 -31.30 5.23
N GLY A 42 0.09 -30.47 4.33
CA GLY A 42 -0.66 -29.90 3.20
C GLY A 42 -1.57 -28.72 3.56
N VAL A 43 -1.51 -28.18 4.78
CA VAL A 43 -2.25 -26.97 5.17
C VAL A 43 -1.29 -25.80 5.27
N PHE A 44 -1.52 -24.76 4.47
CA PHE A 44 -0.80 -23.50 4.51
C PHE A 44 -1.48 -22.53 5.47
N HIS A 45 -0.70 -21.96 6.37
CA HIS A 45 -1.07 -20.84 7.22
C HIS A 45 -0.11 -19.67 6.99
N SER A 46 -0.63 -18.46 6.97
CA SER A 46 0.18 -17.25 6.92
C SER A 46 -0.38 -16.14 7.79
N SER A 47 0.49 -15.59 8.63
CA SER A 47 0.14 -14.42 9.45
C SER A 47 0.11 -13.10 8.68
N ASP A 48 0.48 -13.11 7.40
CA ASP A 48 0.48 -11.92 6.54
C ASP A 48 -0.93 -11.66 5.97
N TRP A 49 -1.75 -12.70 5.85
CA TRP A 49 -3.03 -12.70 5.14
C TRP A 49 -4.23 -12.78 6.09
N ALA A 50 -4.28 -11.94 7.13
CA ALA A 50 -5.32 -12.00 8.17
C ALA A 50 -5.44 -13.40 8.83
N ASP A 51 -4.28 -14.03 9.07
CA ASP A 51 -4.16 -15.36 9.69
C ASP A 51 -4.99 -16.46 8.97
N VAL A 52 -4.85 -16.54 7.65
CA VAL A 52 -5.61 -17.49 6.82
C VAL A 52 -5.03 -18.92 6.90
N GLU A 53 -5.90 -19.93 6.89
CA GLU A 53 -5.58 -21.35 6.74
C GLU A 53 -6.24 -21.93 5.48
N VAL A 54 -5.44 -22.50 4.56
CA VAL A 54 -5.92 -23.04 3.27
C VAL A 54 -5.15 -24.30 2.89
N ALA A 55 -5.82 -25.28 2.28
CA ALA A 55 -5.15 -26.45 1.74
C ALA A 55 -4.23 -26.08 0.57
N ALA A 56 -3.00 -26.60 0.58
CA ALA A 56 -1.98 -26.39 -0.44
C ALA A 56 -2.06 -27.43 -1.58
N ASP A 57 -3.27 -27.70 -2.05
CA ASP A 57 -3.60 -28.72 -3.05
C ASP A 57 -3.68 -28.18 -4.50
N GLY A 58 -3.46 -26.88 -4.68
CA GLY A 58 -3.57 -26.20 -5.96
C GLY A 58 -5.00 -25.96 -6.45
N LEU A 59 -6.00 -26.08 -5.57
CA LEU A 59 -7.40 -25.81 -5.86
C LEU A 59 -7.84 -24.47 -5.26
N ASP A 60 -8.94 -23.93 -5.79
CA ASP A 60 -9.56 -22.72 -5.26
C ASP A 60 -10.36 -23.04 -3.99
N HIS A 61 -10.00 -22.41 -2.88
CA HIS A 61 -10.69 -22.50 -1.60
C HIS A 61 -11.30 -21.16 -1.22
N LYS A 62 -12.56 -21.17 -0.80
CA LYS A 62 -13.20 -19.99 -0.24
C LYS A 62 -12.58 -19.64 1.10
N VAL A 63 -12.26 -18.37 1.27
CA VAL A 63 -11.77 -17.80 2.53
C VAL A 63 -12.75 -16.73 3.01
N MET A 64 -12.51 -16.17 4.19
CA MET A 64 -13.31 -15.05 4.67
C MET A 64 -13.33 -13.93 3.63
N GLU A 65 -14.51 -13.40 3.34
CA GLU A 65 -14.67 -12.38 2.30
C GLU A 65 -13.98 -11.07 2.75
N GLY A 66 -12.90 -10.72 2.05
CA GLY A 66 -12.26 -9.42 2.13
C GLY A 66 -12.71 -8.48 1.01
N ASP A 67 -12.22 -7.24 1.03
CA ASP A 67 -12.51 -6.27 -0.02
C ASP A 67 -11.83 -6.65 -1.34
N TYR A 68 -10.62 -7.22 -1.28
CA TYR A 68 -9.80 -7.52 -2.46
C TYR A 68 -9.72 -9.01 -2.83
N TRP A 69 -10.15 -9.94 -1.97
CA TRP A 69 -10.22 -11.36 -2.30
C TRP A 69 -11.26 -12.09 -1.45
N ASP A 70 -11.74 -13.21 -1.97
CA ASP A 70 -12.67 -14.13 -1.30
C ASP A 70 -12.28 -15.61 -1.52
N THR A 71 -11.20 -15.84 -2.28
CA THR A 71 -10.74 -17.16 -2.68
C THR A 71 -9.22 -17.16 -2.71
N LEU A 72 -8.61 -18.20 -2.15
CA LEU A 72 -7.18 -18.46 -2.27
C LEU A 72 -6.95 -19.83 -2.89
N ASN A 73 -5.90 -19.92 -3.69
CA ASN A 73 -5.37 -21.16 -4.23
C ASN A 73 -3.90 -21.24 -3.83
N VAL A 74 -3.53 -22.26 -3.07
CA VAL A 74 -2.16 -22.48 -2.63
C VAL A 74 -1.65 -23.76 -3.24
N ARG A 75 -0.47 -23.72 -3.85
CA ARG A 75 0.14 -24.87 -4.52
C ARG A 75 1.58 -25.02 -4.10
N VAL A 76 1.96 -26.22 -3.66
CA VAL A 76 3.37 -26.61 -3.58
C VAL A 76 3.93 -26.79 -4.98
N VAL A 77 4.95 -26.01 -5.34
CA VAL A 77 5.63 -26.10 -6.63
C VAL A 77 6.77 -27.11 -6.54
N ASP A 78 7.59 -26.99 -5.50
CA ASP A 78 8.70 -27.88 -5.16
C ASP A 78 9.03 -27.73 -3.67
N ALA A 79 10.05 -28.43 -3.17
CA ALA A 79 10.43 -28.45 -1.75
C ALA A 79 10.76 -27.09 -1.10
N ARG A 80 11.00 -26.03 -1.89
CA ARG A 80 11.35 -24.68 -1.45
C ARG A 80 10.38 -23.61 -1.93
N THR A 81 9.43 -23.96 -2.78
CA THR A 81 8.63 -22.97 -3.51
C THR A 81 7.13 -23.26 -3.37
N VAL A 82 6.38 -22.23 -2.99
CA VAL A 82 4.92 -22.23 -2.94
C VAL A 82 4.39 -21.12 -3.84
N GLN A 83 3.34 -21.42 -4.59
CA GLN A 83 2.57 -20.44 -5.34
C GLN A 83 1.27 -20.16 -4.60
N ILE A 84 0.88 -18.89 -4.53
CA ILE A 84 -0.39 -18.42 -3.97
C ILE A 84 -1.10 -17.59 -5.04
N VAL A 85 -2.37 -17.84 -5.27
CA VAL A 85 -3.22 -17.02 -6.15
C VAL A 85 -4.43 -16.58 -5.36
N ALA A 86 -4.64 -15.26 -5.25
CA ALA A 86 -5.85 -14.71 -4.66
C ALA A 86 -6.80 -14.23 -5.74
N LYS A 87 -8.09 -14.47 -5.51
CA LYS A 87 -9.16 -14.10 -6.42
C LYS A 87 -10.30 -13.42 -5.69
N LYS A 88 -11.01 -12.55 -6.40
CA LYS A 88 -12.29 -11.97 -5.99
C LYS A 88 -13.31 -12.24 -7.07
N ALA A 89 -14.44 -12.82 -6.70
CA ALA A 89 -15.50 -13.21 -7.65
C ALA A 89 -14.98 -13.97 -8.89
N GLY A 90 -13.98 -14.84 -8.69
CA GLY A 90 -13.34 -15.64 -9.75
C GLY A 90 -12.28 -14.93 -10.59
N LYS A 91 -12.14 -13.60 -10.49
CA LYS A 91 -11.05 -12.84 -11.14
C LYS A 91 -9.78 -12.95 -10.29
N THR A 92 -8.65 -13.30 -10.91
CA THR A 92 -7.34 -13.21 -10.26
C THR A 92 -7.02 -11.77 -9.92
N MET A 93 -6.68 -11.52 -8.66
CA MET A 93 -6.28 -10.21 -8.17
C MET A 93 -4.77 -10.12 -8.05
N PHE A 94 -4.11 -11.13 -7.48
CA PHE A 94 -2.66 -11.25 -7.58
C PHE A 94 -2.21 -12.71 -7.58
N THR A 95 -0.96 -12.92 -7.99
CA THR A 95 -0.22 -14.17 -7.86
C THR A 95 1.08 -13.91 -7.12
N GLU A 96 1.39 -14.74 -6.13
CA GLU A 96 2.66 -14.72 -5.40
C GLU A 96 3.41 -16.03 -5.65
N LEU A 97 4.73 -15.90 -5.84
CA LEU A 97 5.68 -17.01 -5.77
C LEU A 97 6.61 -16.78 -4.59
N ALA A 98 6.48 -17.61 -3.56
CA ALA A 98 7.27 -17.55 -2.35
C ALA A 98 8.30 -18.68 -2.37
N SER A 99 9.59 -18.36 -2.27
CA SER A 99 10.69 -19.31 -2.41
C SER A 99 11.76 -19.13 -1.34
N VAL A 100 12.34 -20.24 -0.89
CA VAL A 100 13.43 -20.25 0.10
C VAL A 100 14.77 -20.54 -0.56
N SER A 101 15.80 -19.79 -0.21
CA SER A 101 17.16 -20.00 -0.71
C SER A 101 17.70 -21.40 -0.37
N PRO A 102 18.67 -21.94 -1.13
CA PRO A 102 19.21 -23.28 -0.88
C PRO A 102 19.76 -23.50 0.54
N ASN A 103 20.37 -22.48 1.14
CA ASN A 103 20.89 -22.47 2.52
C ASN A 103 19.79 -22.23 3.57
N GLY A 104 18.55 -21.99 3.16
CA GLY A 104 17.41 -21.79 4.03
C GLY A 104 17.31 -20.41 4.69
N SER A 105 18.23 -19.48 4.45
CA SER A 105 18.31 -18.22 5.21
C SER A 105 17.43 -17.10 4.68
N THR A 106 17.00 -17.17 3.42
CA THR A 106 16.30 -16.08 2.73
C THR A 106 14.98 -16.58 2.16
N LEU A 107 13.92 -15.83 2.42
CA LEU A 107 12.63 -15.95 1.74
C LEU A 107 12.55 -14.84 0.69
N THR A 108 12.19 -15.21 -0.53
CA THR A 108 11.88 -14.30 -1.63
C THR A 108 10.41 -14.47 -2.00
N GLN A 109 9.64 -13.39 -1.87
CA GLN A 109 8.24 -13.34 -2.28
C GLN A 109 8.14 -12.44 -3.51
N GLN A 110 7.68 -12.98 -4.63
CA GLN A 110 7.46 -12.24 -5.87
C GLN A 110 5.97 -12.19 -6.19
N ILE A 111 5.39 -10.99 -6.12
CA ILE A 111 3.98 -10.73 -6.32
C ILE A 111 3.78 -10.08 -7.69
N LYS A 112 2.80 -10.57 -8.43
CA LYS A 112 2.21 -9.94 -9.61
C LYS A 112 0.78 -9.51 -9.26
N ASP A 113 0.60 -8.23 -9.02
CA ASP A 113 -0.69 -7.62 -8.76
C ASP A 113 -1.35 -7.21 -10.09
N THR A 114 -2.60 -7.64 -10.28
CA THR A 114 -3.43 -7.45 -11.47
C THR A 114 -4.77 -6.79 -11.15
N THR A 115 -4.86 -6.14 -9.98
CA THR A 115 -6.01 -5.32 -9.58
C THR A 115 -6.18 -4.11 -10.50
N GLU A 116 -5.06 -3.54 -10.95
CA GLU A 116 -4.95 -2.35 -11.79
C GLU A 116 -4.93 -2.64 -13.31
N ALA A 117 -4.98 -1.57 -14.13
CA ALA A 117 -4.96 -1.66 -15.60
C ALA A 117 -3.68 -2.32 -16.18
N GLN A 118 -2.55 -2.20 -15.48
CA GLN A 118 -1.31 -2.89 -15.82
C GLN A 118 -0.77 -3.61 -14.59
N THR A 119 -0.06 -4.72 -14.81
CA THR A 119 0.53 -5.49 -13.72
C THR A 119 1.55 -4.65 -12.93
N VAL A 120 1.41 -4.66 -11.62
CA VAL A 120 2.40 -4.15 -10.67
C VAL A 120 3.18 -5.33 -10.10
N THR A 121 4.51 -5.25 -10.07
CA THR A 121 5.34 -6.28 -9.47
C THR A 121 5.91 -5.82 -8.14
N ILE A 122 5.86 -6.68 -7.13
CA ILE A 122 6.46 -6.43 -5.81
C ILE A 122 7.38 -7.61 -5.51
N GLU A 123 8.58 -7.34 -5.02
CA GLU A 123 9.49 -8.34 -4.50
C GLU A 123 9.86 -7.99 -3.07
N THR A 124 9.69 -8.95 -2.17
CA THR A 124 10.13 -8.83 -0.78
C THR A 124 11.20 -9.87 -0.50
N LEU A 125 12.32 -9.43 0.09
CA LEU A 125 13.36 -10.31 0.61
C LEU A 125 13.37 -10.25 2.13
N SER A 126 13.38 -11.43 2.74
CA SER A 126 13.29 -11.58 4.19
C SER A 126 14.36 -12.51 4.74
N HIS A 127 14.91 -12.16 5.90
CA HIS A 127 15.78 -13.02 6.69
C HIS A 127 14.95 -13.99 7.52
N ARG A 128 15.40 -15.24 7.62
CA ARG A 128 14.84 -16.19 8.57
C ARG A 128 15.20 -15.81 9.99
N ILE A 129 14.21 -15.72 10.86
CA ILE A 129 14.40 -15.62 12.32
C ILE A 129 14.34 -17.03 12.93
N GLU A 130 13.28 -17.79 12.63
CA GLU A 130 13.05 -19.10 13.22
C GLU A 130 12.78 -20.15 12.13
N LYS A 131 13.30 -21.37 12.36
CA LYS A 131 13.00 -22.53 11.52
C LYS A 131 11.70 -23.17 11.98
N ALA A 132 10.95 -23.71 11.03
CA ALA A 132 9.80 -24.55 11.32
C ALA A 132 10.20 -25.95 11.81
N PRO A 133 9.24 -26.74 12.34
CA PRO A 133 9.45 -28.14 12.66
C PRO A 133 10.03 -28.95 11.49
N PRO A 134 10.81 -30.02 11.73
CA PRO A 134 11.48 -30.79 10.68
C PRO A 134 10.57 -31.34 9.58
N ASP A 135 9.31 -31.64 9.90
CA ASP A 135 8.35 -32.23 8.96
C ASP A 135 7.55 -31.19 8.16
N ALA A 136 7.87 -29.90 8.33
CA ALA A 136 7.23 -28.80 7.61
C ALA A 136 7.91 -28.53 6.27
N HIS A 137 7.16 -27.99 5.31
CA HIS A 137 7.72 -27.48 4.06
C HIS A 137 8.72 -26.34 4.34
N LEU A 138 9.77 -26.19 3.53
CA LEU A 138 10.88 -25.25 3.82
C LEU A 138 10.48 -23.78 3.88
N ILE A 139 9.36 -23.41 3.26
CA ILE A 139 8.73 -22.07 3.37
C ILE A 139 8.38 -21.71 4.82
N SER A 140 8.13 -22.73 5.64
CA SER A 140 7.65 -22.57 7.00
C SER A 140 8.72 -21.97 7.90
N GLY A 141 8.32 -21.07 8.79
CA GLY A 141 9.18 -20.37 9.73
C GLY A 141 8.78 -18.91 9.89
N SER A 142 9.57 -18.20 10.69
CA SER A 142 9.39 -16.76 10.95
C SER A 142 10.38 -15.96 10.09
N TRP A 143 9.90 -14.92 9.43
CA TRP A 143 10.63 -14.17 8.40
C TRP A 143 10.51 -12.67 8.64
N HIS A 144 11.62 -11.95 8.55
CA HIS A 144 11.66 -10.50 8.70
C HIS A 144 12.21 -9.84 7.44
N ALA A 145 11.39 -8.98 6.84
CA ALA A 145 11.74 -8.28 5.62
C ALA A 145 12.95 -7.36 5.83
N TYR A 146 13.84 -7.30 4.86
CA TYR A 146 14.96 -6.35 4.83
C TYR A 146 15.04 -5.57 3.52
N GLN A 147 14.27 -5.96 2.51
CA GLN A 147 14.19 -5.25 1.25
C GLN A 147 12.82 -5.46 0.60
N VAL A 148 12.27 -4.38 0.05
CA VAL A 148 11.06 -4.38 -0.77
C VAL A 148 11.34 -3.60 -2.05
N ASN A 149 11.12 -4.24 -3.19
CA ASN A 149 11.19 -3.62 -4.52
C ASN A 149 9.77 -3.56 -5.10
N ARG A 150 9.41 -2.45 -5.73
CA ARG A 150 8.13 -2.28 -6.42
C ARG A 150 8.35 -1.72 -7.81
N SER A 151 7.59 -2.18 -8.81
CA SER A 151 7.70 -1.66 -10.17
C SER A 151 7.32 -0.18 -10.25
N ASN A 152 8.00 0.57 -11.11
CA ASN A 152 7.82 2.02 -11.22
C ASN A 152 6.37 2.42 -11.53
N ASN A 153 5.67 1.69 -12.40
CA ASN A 153 4.27 1.96 -12.73
C ASN A 153 3.32 1.87 -11.52
N GLY A 154 3.66 1.06 -10.51
CA GLY A 154 2.90 0.97 -9.26
C GLY A 154 3.38 1.94 -8.17
N SER A 155 4.52 2.60 -8.34
CA SER A 155 5.11 3.47 -7.31
C SER A 155 4.81 4.96 -7.51
N LEU A 156 4.08 5.34 -8.56
CA LEU A 156 3.84 6.75 -8.89
C LEU A 156 2.44 7.19 -8.48
N ILE A 157 2.36 8.40 -7.92
CA ILE A 157 1.11 9.13 -7.73
C ILE A 157 1.32 10.63 -8.00
N THR A 158 0.40 11.23 -8.74
CA THR A 158 0.40 12.68 -8.98
C THR A 158 -0.61 13.32 -8.06
N TYR A 159 -0.16 14.24 -7.22
CA TYR A 159 -1.06 15.03 -6.38
C TYR A 159 -1.31 16.41 -6.98
N LYS A 160 -2.50 16.94 -6.71
CA LYS A 160 -2.81 18.37 -6.85
C LYS A 160 -3.56 18.84 -5.61
N CYS A 161 -3.27 20.05 -5.17
CA CYS A 161 -3.88 20.63 -4.00
C CYS A 161 -4.21 22.10 -4.28
N THR A 162 -5.46 22.47 -4.12
CA THR A 162 -5.91 23.87 -4.20
C THR A 162 -6.29 24.36 -2.80
N SER A 163 -6.94 25.52 -2.71
CA SER A 163 -7.56 25.99 -1.46
C SER A 163 -8.87 25.25 -1.12
N GLN A 164 -9.43 24.48 -2.05
CA GLN A 164 -10.76 23.87 -1.91
C GLN A 164 -10.75 22.34 -1.96
N GLU A 165 -9.76 21.73 -2.62
CA GLU A 165 -9.73 20.29 -2.85
C GLU A 165 -8.31 19.73 -2.91
N PHE A 166 -8.24 18.41 -2.77
CA PHE A 166 -7.05 17.59 -2.90
C PHE A 166 -7.37 16.38 -3.78
N SER A 167 -6.55 16.15 -4.79
CA SER A 167 -6.72 15.04 -5.73
C SER A 167 -5.43 14.24 -5.86
N GLY A 168 -5.57 12.94 -6.09
CA GLY A 168 -4.47 12.04 -6.42
C GLY A 168 -4.83 11.20 -7.65
N GLU A 169 -3.85 10.91 -8.50
CA GLU A 169 -4.02 10.06 -9.69
C GLU A 169 -2.75 9.21 -9.91
N THR A 170 -2.93 7.90 -10.05
CA THR A 170 -1.88 6.96 -10.44
C THR A 170 -1.82 6.86 -11.96
N PRO A 171 -0.68 6.47 -12.57
CA PRO A 171 -0.61 6.26 -14.02
C PRO A 171 -1.41 5.03 -14.49
N LEU A 172 -2.04 4.28 -13.58
CA LEU A 172 -2.79 3.06 -13.86
C LEU A 172 -4.32 3.26 -13.90
N GLY A 173 -4.80 4.46 -13.57
CA GLY A 173 -6.21 4.85 -13.65
C GLY A 173 -6.84 5.19 -12.31
N GLU A 174 -6.37 4.58 -11.21
CA GLU A 174 -6.87 4.88 -9.87
C GLU A 174 -6.68 6.36 -9.54
N LYS A 175 -7.76 7.03 -9.16
CA LYS A 175 -7.75 8.46 -8.84
C LYS A 175 -8.87 8.86 -7.90
N PHE A 176 -8.70 10.02 -7.26
CA PHE A 176 -9.76 10.66 -6.48
C PHE A 176 -9.67 12.17 -6.57
N ASP A 177 -10.80 12.83 -6.34
CA ASP A 177 -10.92 14.28 -6.19
C ASP A 177 -11.81 14.57 -4.98
N ALA A 178 -11.20 15.03 -3.89
CA ALA A 178 -11.86 15.22 -2.61
C ALA A 178 -11.79 16.68 -2.17
N LYS A 179 -12.97 17.28 -1.97
CA LYS A 179 -13.08 18.64 -1.42
C LYS A 179 -12.81 18.65 0.08
N PHE A 180 -12.34 19.78 0.59
CA PHE A 180 -12.20 20.05 2.02
C PHE A 180 -13.55 20.38 2.69
N ASP A 181 -14.63 19.69 2.32
CA ASP A 181 -15.99 19.90 2.82
C ASP A 181 -16.45 18.80 3.79
N GLY A 182 -15.56 17.87 4.14
CA GLY A 182 -15.83 16.77 5.07
C GLY A 182 -16.66 15.63 4.47
N LYS A 183 -16.98 15.68 3.18
CA LYS A 183 -17.68 14.59 2.49
C LYS A 183 -16.69 13.53 2.00
N PHE A 184 -17.24 12.33 1.80
CA PHE A 184 -16.55 11.22 1.17
C PHE A 184 -16.82 11.22 -0.34
N TYR A 185 -15.75 11.09 -1.12
CA TYR A 185 -15.74 11.02 -2.58
C TYR A 185 -15.19 9.65 -3.02
N PRO A 186 -15.64 9.09 -4.14
CA PRO A 186 -15.14 7.80 -4.61
C PRO A 186 -13.66 7.89 -5.00
N VAL A 187 -12.91 6.83 -4.69
CA VAL A 187 -11.69 6.49 -5.41
C VAL A 187 -12.13 5.71 -6.65
N GLU A 188 -11.97 6.32 -7.81
CA GLU A 188 -12.30 5.69 -9.09
C GLU A 188 -11.30 4.57 -9.40
N ASP A 189 -11.77 3.54 -10.10
CA ASP A 189 -11.02 2.35 -10.51
C ASP A 189 -10.44 1.47 -9.37
N ASP A 190 -10.76 1.75 -8.10
CA ASP A 190 -10.45 0.85 -6.97
C ASP A 190 -11.46 -0.32 -6.85
N PRO A 191 -11.01 -1.59 -6.94
CA PRO A 191 -11.88 -2.76 -6.72
C PRO A 191 -12.52 -2.83 -5.34
N GLY A 192 -11.90 -2.20 -4.33
CA GLY A 192 -12.41 -2.14 -2.96
C GLY A 192 -13.55 -1.14 -2.77
N HIS A 193 -13.89 -0.34 -3.79
CA HIS A 193 -14.89 0.74 -3.74
C HIS A 193 -14.63 1.71 -2.58
N THR A 194 -13.36 2.06 -2.38
CA THR A 194 -12.92 2.99 -1.34
C THR A 194 -13.53 4.37 -1.58
N LEU A 195 -13.97 5.00 -0.50
CA LEU A 195 -14.28 6.41 -0.47
C LEU A 195 -13.22 7.15 0.34
N VAL A 196 -12.89 8.38 -0.06
CA VAL A 196 -11.90 9.24 0.59
C VAL A 196 -12.51 10.58 0.97
N ALA A 197 -12.19 11.05 2.18
CA ALA A 197 -12.44 12.42 2.62
C ALA A 197 -11.10 13.10 2.88
N ALA A 198 -10.94 14.32 2.37
CA ALA A 198 -9.71 15.11 2.53
C ALA A 198 -9.91 16.26 3.51
N LYS A 199 -8.86 16.54 4.28
CA LYS A 199 -8.80 17.69 5.20
C LYS A 199 -7.43 18.36 5.10
N LEU A 200 -7.41 19.63 4.70
CA LEU A 200 -6.21 20.45 4.76
C LEU A 200 -5.96 20.85 6.22
N ILE A 201 -4.86 20.39 6.81
CA ILE A 201 -4.48 20.71 8.20
C ILE A 201 -3.71 22.03 8.24
N ASN A 202 -2.78 22.19 7.30
CA ASN A 202 -1.99 23.40 7.06
C ASN A 202 -1.45 23.37 5.61
N PRO A 203 -0.78 24.41 5.10
CA PRO A 203 -0.33 24.49 3.70
C PRO A 203 0.55 23.34 3.21
N SER A 204 1.19 22.56 4.10
CA SER A 204 2.07 21.44 3.75
C SER A 204 1.62 20.11 4.39
N THR A 205 0.41 20.03 4.94
CA THR A 205 -0.13 18.81 5.55
C THR A 205 -1.59 18.57 5.19
N VAL A 206 -1.88 17.41 4.61
CA VAL A 206 -3.23 16.92 4.28
C VAL A 206 -3.48 15.61 5.03
N GLU A 207 -4.69 15.44 5.54
CA GLU A 207 -5.18 14.18 6.08
C GLU A 207 -6.22 13.58 5.12
N LEU A 208 -6.05 12.31 4.79
CA LEU A 208 -7.00 11.50 4.02
C LEU A 208 -7.60 10.45 4.93
N THR A 209 -8.93 10.41 5.00
CA THR A 209 -9.66 9.35 5.70
C THR A 209 -10.33 8.44 4.66
N HIS A 210 -10.04 7.14 4.72
CA HIS A 210 -10.60 6.16 3.79
C HIS A 210 -11.68 5.31 4.44
N LYS A 211 -12.73 5.03 3.69
CA LYS A 211 -13.91 4.28 4.11
C LYS A 211 -14.27 3.23 3.08
N ARG A 212 -14.61 2.02 3.52
CA ARG A 212 -15.22 0.96 2.70
C ARG A 212 -16.42 0.39 3.45
N LYS A 213 -17.53 0.14 2.75
CA LYS A 213 -18.77 -0.41 3.36
C LYS A 213 -19.17 0.32 4.66
N ASP A 214 -19.08 1.66 4.64
CA ASP A 214 -19.32 2.56 5.77
C ASP A 214 -18.41 2.42 7.01
N LYS A 215 -17.38 1.58 6.95
CA LYS A 215 -16.34 1.46 7.99
C LYS A 215 -15.10 2.26 7.60
N ILE A 216 -14.54 3.02 8.54
CA ILE A 216 -13.22 3.64 8.35
C ILE A 216 -12.16 2.55 8.36
N VAL A 217 -11.45 2.41 7.24
CA VAL A 217 -10.42 1.37 7.04
C VAL A 217 -9.01 1.92 7.22
N SER A 218 -8.80 3.21 6.95
CA SER A 218 -7.50 3.85 7.20
C SER A 218 -7.58 5.37 7.35
N VAL A 219 -6.53 5.93 7.94
CA VAL A 219 -6.27 7.38 7.97
C VAL A 219 -4.81 7.59 7.57
N ALA A 220 -4.57 8.47 6.59
CA ALA A 220 -3.25 8.82 6.12
C ALA A 220 -2.99 10.31 6.38
N ARG A 221 -1.86 10.65 7.00
CA ARG A 221 -1.39 12.03 7.13
C ARG A 221 -0.17 12.24 6.26
N LEU A 222 -0.33 13.07 5.24
CA LEU A 222 0.65 13.40 4.23
C LEU A 222 1.26 14.77 4.57
N SER A 223 2.58 14.85 4.71
CA SER A 223 3.30 16.08 5.03
C SER A 223 4.46 16.29 4.08
N VAL A 224 4.46 17.39 3.31
CA VAL A 224 5.60 17.76 2.46
C VAL A 224 6.69 18.36 3.35
N ALA A 225 7.90 17.81 3.26
CA ALA A 225 9.06 18.30 3.98
C ALA A 225 9.49 19.70 3.49
N THR A 226 10.29 20.39 4.31
CA THR A 226 10.77 21.74 4.00
C THR A 226 11.65 21.81 2.75
N ASP A 227 12.24 20.70 2.33
CA ASP A 227 13.02 20.58 1.09
C ASP A 227 12.14 20.58 -0.18
N GLY A 228 10.81 20.41 -0.02
CA GLY A 228 9.85 20.27 -1.11
C GLY A 228 10.02 19.00 -1.95
N LYS A 229 10.92 18.09 -1.57
CA LYS A 229 11.32 16.89 -2.31
C LYS A 229 10.89 15.61 -1.64
N THR A 230 10.55 15.66 -0.35
CA THR A 230 10.10 14.50 0.41
C THR A 230 8.66 14.69 0.86
N LEU A 231 7.82 13.68 0.69
CA LEU A 231 6.45 13.62 1.19
C LEU A 231 6.39 12.51 2.23
N HIS A 232 6.32 12.88 3.50
CA HIS A 232 6.21 11.95 4.62
C HIS A 232 4.77 11.51 4.79
N VAL A 233 4.55 10.21 4.97
CA VAL A 233 3.22 9.63 5.21
C VAL A 233 3.21 8.84 6.49
N ILE A 234 2.26 9.18 7.37
CA ILE A 234 1.87 8.33 8.50
C ILE A 234 0.54 7.68 8.13
N PHE A 235 0.54 6.36 7.95
CA PHE A 235 -0.62 5.58 7.57
C PHE A 235 -1.08 4.71 8.73
N GLU A 236 -2.29 4.95 9.21
CA GLU A 236 -2.96 4.13 10.20
C GLU A 236 -3.91 3.17 9.50
N ASN A 237 -3.60 1.88 9.53
CA ASN A 237 -4.49 0.83 9.06
C ASN A 237 -5.41 0.41 10.21
N LYS A 238 -6.69 0.75 10.11
CA LYS A 238 -7.68 0.45 11.15
C LYS A 238 -8.12 -1.01 11.14
N ASP A 239 -8.02 -1.70 10.00
CA ASP A 239 -8.35 -3.12 9.89
C ASP A 239 -7.27 -3.99 10.54
N ALA A 240 -5.99 -3.66 10.31
CA ALA A 240 -4.86 -4.38 10.90
C ALA A 240 -4.45 -3.88 12.29
N GLY A 241 -4.95 -2.71 12.72
CA GLY A 241 -4.54 -2.07 13.98
C GLY A 241 -3.07 -1.64 13.98
N THR A 242 -2.53 -1.27 12.81
CA THR A 242 -1.12 -0.93 12.64
C THR A 242 -0.92 0.52 12.21
N THR A 243 0.25 1.06 12.51
CA THR A 243 0.74 2.32 11.96
C THR A 243 2.01 2.07 11.18
N THR A 244 2.10 2.60 9.97
CA THR A 244 3.28 2.52 9.11
C THR A 244 3.68 3.92 8.68
N THR A 245 4.97 4.19 8.72
CA THR A 245 5.55 5.43 8.20
C THR A 245 6.36 5.13 6.96
N PHE A 246 6.18 5.93 5.92
CA PHE A 246 6.93 5.80 4.68
C PHE A 246 6.98 7.14 3.97
N ASP A 247 7.90 7.23 3.03
CA ASP A 247 8.16 8.45 2.29
C ASP A 247 7.84 8.25 0.81
N PHE A 248 7.53 9.35 0.16
CA PHE A 248 7.74 9.47 -1.27
C PHE A 248 8.83 10.50 -1.52
N HIS A 249 9.57 10.32 -2.61
CA HIS A 249 10.40 11.36 -3.16
C HIS A 249 9.77 11.93 -4.43
N ARG A 250 9.95 13.23 -4.65
CA ARG A 250 9.45 13.88 -5.86
C ARG A 250 10.16 13.29 -7.08
N GLN A 251 9.38 12.97 -8.11
CA GLN A 251 9.94 12.54 -9.39
C GLN A 251 10.79 13.66 -9.98
N ARG A 252 12.02 13.32 -10.39
CA ARG A 252 12.99 14.28 -10.97
C ARG A 252 12.64 14.65 -12.40
#